data_AF-A0A9E6DU93-F1
#
_entry.id   AF-A0A9E6DU93-F1
#
_cell.length_a   1.000
_cell.length_b   1.000
_cell.length_c   1.000
_cell.angle_alpha   90.00
_cell.angle_beta   90.00
_cell.angle_gamma   90.00
#
_symmetry.space_group_name_H-M   'P 1'
#
loop_
_entity.id
_entity.type
_entity.pdbx_description
1 polymer ?
#
loop_
_entity_poly.entity_id
_entity_poly.type
_entity_poly.pdbx_seq_one_letter_code
_entity_poly.pdbx_strand_id
1 'polypeptide(L)'
;MNYYNSSFIYILLFLGLCGCVVGHDDYKRYLNMYIGKNIKHQLPFESSKSGQLIRSDYLLGGEGLTHTSVEYGGILRYHFSGQEVLPNYSIKEYVGKCLIYYDVEANTYIIKSWGFDDGGNPLSCRTWP
;
A
#
# COMPACT_ATOMS: atom_id res chain seq x y z
N MET A 1 -2.36 49.24 8.80
CA MET A 1 -1.49 48.26 9.52
C MET A 1 -2.43 47.42 10.38
N ASN A 2 -2.71 46.13 10.23
CA ASN A 2 -1.96 45.00 9.67
C ASN A 2 -2.96 43.88 9.27
N TYR A 3 -3.50 43.90 8.05
CA TYR A 3 -4.36 42.80 7.56
C TYR A 3 -3.57 41.63 6.93
N TYR A 4 -2.24 41.73 6.86
CA TYR A 4 -1.39 40.73 6.20
C TYR A 4 -1.02 39.52 7.08
N ASN A 5 -1.25 39.57 8.39
CA ASN A 5 -0.84 38.48 9.31
C ASN A 5 -1.85 37.34 9.46
N SER A 6 -3.13 37.55 9.10
CA SER A 6 -4.14 36.50 9.28
C SER A 6 -4.09 35.44 8.17
N SER A 7 -3.79 35.83 6.92
CA SER A 7 -3.76 34.90 5.78
C SER A 7 -2.55 33.96 5.77
N PHE A 8 -1.43 34.38 6.37
CA PHE A 8 -0.20 33.57 6.40
C PHE A 8 -0.32 32.35 7.34
N ILE A 9 -1.12 32.46 8.41
CA ILE A 9 -1.40 31.38 9.36
C ILE A 9 -2.21 30.26 8.71
N TYR A 10 -3.17 30.59 7.84
CA TYR A 10 -3.95 29.58 7.11
C TYR A 10 -3.10 28.79 6.11
N ILE A 11 -2.13 29.42 5.44
CA ILE A 11 -1.22 28.74 4.50
C ILE A 11 -0.32 27.73 5.23
N LEU A 12 0.15 28.06 6.43
CA LEU A 12 0.94 27.15 7.27
C LEU A 12 0.11 25.96 7.80
N LEU A 13 -1.17 26.16 8.10
CA LEU A 13 -2.09 25.07 8.48
C LEU A 13 -2.40 24.11 7.33
N PHE A 14 -2.41 24.59 6.09
CA PHE A 14 -2.61 23.72 4.91
C PHE A 14 -1.38 22.88 4.54
N LEU A 15 -0.17 23.32 4.86
CA LEU A 15 1.07 22.57 4.59
C LEU A 15 1.27 21.35 5.52
N GLY A 16 0.55 21.28 6.64
CA GLY A 16 0.58 20.14 7.57
C GLY A 16 -0.27 18.93 7.16
N LEU A 17 -1.06 19.05 6.08
CA LEU A 17 -1.93 17.99 5.56
C LEU A 17 -1.26 17.14 4.48
N CYS A 18 0.05 17.30 4.25
CA CYS A 18 0.83 16.36 3.45
C CYS A 18 0.83 15.01 4.17
N GLY A 19 -0.11 14.14 3.79
CA GLY A 19 -0.37 12.85 4.42
C GLY A 19 0.92 12.06 4.55
N CYS A 20 1.42 11.91 5.77
CA CYS A 20 2.42 10.90 6.06
C CYS A 20 1.78 9.56 5.73
N VAL A 21 2.28 8.89 4.70
CA VAL A 21 1.93 7.49 4.43
C VAL A 21 2.39 6.69 5.64
N VAL A 22 1.44 6.41 6.53
CA VAL A 22 1.63 5.52 7.69
C VAL A 22 2.00 4.14 7.14
N GLY A 23 2.95 3.45 7.76
CA GLY A 23 3.43 2.14 7.29
C GLY A 23 4.91 1.92 7.58
N HIS A 24 5.32 0.67 7.62
CA HIS A 24 6.69 0.26 7.96
C HIS A 24 7.71 0.65 6.89
N ASP A 25 8.81 1.28 7.28
CA ASP A 25 9.83 1.80 6.35
C ASP A 25 10.47 0.71 5.49
N ASP A 26 10.66 -0.49 6.04
CA ASP A 26 11.18 -1.64 5.29
C ASP A 26 10.24 -2.06 4.16
N TYR A 27 8.93 -2.06 4.40
CA TYR A 27 7.94 -2.38 3.38
C TYR A 27 7.80 -1.26 2.35
N LYS A 28 7.79 0.00 2.77
CA LYS A 28 7.79 1.14 1.84
C LYS A 28 9.01 1.11 0.92
N ARG A 29 10.19 0.77 1.46
CA ARG A 29 11.41 0.58 0.67
C ARG A 29 11.26 -0.58 -0.33
N TYR A 30 10.66 -1.69 0.08
CA TYR A 30 10.36 -2.82 -0.81
C TYR A 30 9.45 -2.41 -1.97
N LEU A 31 8.35 -1.68 -1.72
CA LEU A 31 7.46 -1.19 -2.77
C LEU A 31 8.16 -0.19 -3.70
N ASN A 32 8.98 0.70 -3.16
CA ASN A 32 9.78 1.64 -3.95
C ASN A 32 10.73 0.95 -4.93
N MET A 33 11.22 -0.27 -4.63
CA MET A 33 12.07 -1.04 -5.55
C MET A 33 11.34 -1.51 -6.81
N TYR A 34 10.00 -1.43 -6.85
CA TYR A 34 9.19 -1.81 -8.01
C TYR A 34 8.78 -0.62 -8.89
N ILE A 35 8.92 0.62 -8.41
CA ILE A 35 8.66 1.80 -9.23
C ILE A 35 9.59 1.77 -10.47
N GLY A 36 9.02 2.02 -11.64
CA GLY A 36 9.72 1.96 -12.92
C GLY A 36 9.88 0.56 -13.51
N LYS A 37 9.39 -0.49 -12.84
CA LYS A 37 9.38 -1.88 -13.37
C LYS A 37 8.01 -2.22 -13.94
N ASN A 38 7.98 -3.25 -14.79
CA ASN A 38 6.73 -3.85 -15.27
C ASN A 38 5.99 -4.56 -14.13
N ILE A 39 4.67 -4.41 -14.11
CA ILE A 39 3.80 -5.23 -13.24
C ILE A 39 3.95 -6.71 -13.63
N LYS A 40 4.19 -7.57 -12.64
CA LYS A 40 4.44 -9.01 -12.89
C LYS A 40 3.16 -9.79 -13.18
N HIS A 41 2.03 -9.33 -12.67
CA HIS A 41 0.75 -10.03 -12.74
C HIS A 41 -0.31 -9.12 -13.32
N GLN A 42 -0.99 -9.60 -14.35
CA GLN A 42 -2.00 -8.81 -15.08
C GLN A 42 -3.44 -9.27 -14.81
N LEU A 43 -3.62 -10.50 -14.30
CA LEU A 43 -4.92 -11.08 -14.00
C LEU A 43 -5.01 -11.44 -12.51
N PRO A 44 -6.21 -11.29 -11.90
CA PRO A 44 -6.41 -11.67 -10.51
C PRO A 44 -5.96 -13.08 -10.21
N PHE A 45 -5.29 -13.24 -9.08
CA PHE A 45 -4.82 -14.52 -8.59
C PHE A 45 -4.73 -14.47 -7.07
N GLU A 46 -4.85 -15.64 -6.45
CA GLU A 46 -4.62 -15.83 -5.04
C GLU A 46 -3.55 -16.89 -4.85
N SER A 47 -2.57 -16.63 -4.00
CA SER A 47 -1.59 -17.66 -3.62
C SER A 47 -2.30 -18.81 -2.92
N SER A 48 -1.87 -20.05 -3.17
CA SER A 48 -2.45 -21.26 -2.54
C SER A 48 -2.36 -21.27 -1.00
N LYS A 49 -1.57 -20.37 -0.44
CA LYS A 49 -1.36 -20.20 1.00
C LYS A 49 -2.03 -18.94 1.57
N SER A 50 -2.85 -18.24 0.77
CA SER A 50 -3.58 -17.06 1.22
C SER A 50 -4.52 -17.39 2.38
N GLY A 51 -4.57 -16.50 3.38
CA GLY A 51 -5.29 -16.69 4.65
C GLY A 51 -4.71 -17.76 5.57
N GLN A 52 -3.64 -18.46 5.18
CA GLN A 52 -3.03 -19.54 5.98
C GLN A 52 -1.82 -19.04 6.75
N LEU A 53 -1.59 -19.57 7.95
CA LEU A 53 -0.33 -19.42 8.66
C LEU A 53 0.76 -20.22 7.92
N ILE A 54 1.66 -19.51 7.24
CA ILE A 54 2.78 -20.13 6.49
C ILE A 54 3.99 -20.37 7.40
N ARG A 55 4.12 -19.60 8.49
CA ARG A 55 5.10 -19.82 9.55
C ARG A 55 4.38 -19.70 10.89
N SER A 56 4.44 -20.77 11.68
CA SER A 56 3.57 -21.09 12.82
C SER A 56 3.35 -19.98 13.85
N ASP A 57 4.21 -18.97 13.89
CA ASP A 57 4.19 -17.97 14.97
C ASP A 57 3.69 -16.59 14.52
N TYR A 58 3.69 -16.27 13.20
CA TYR A 58 3.41 -14.89 12.76
C TYR A 58 3.19 -14.61 11.27
N LEU A 59 3.45 -15.53 10.34
CA LEU A 59 3.35 -15.20 8.91
C LEU A 59 2.01 -15.65 8.35
N LEU A 60 1.10 -14.71 8.09
CA LEU A 60 -0.11 -14.99 7.33
C LEU A 60 0.19 -14.82 5.84
N GLY A 61 -0.04 -15.87 5.07
CA GLY A 61 -0.06 -15.80 3.63
C GLY A 61 -1.22 -14.94 3.16
N GLY A 62 -1.00 -14.12 2.15
CA GLY A 62 -2.06 -13.28 1.62
C GLY A 62 -1.72 -12.66 0.27
N GLU A 63 -0.63 -13.07 -0.38
CA GLU A 63 -0.21 -12.47 -1.65
C GLU A 63 -1.18 -12.85 -2.78
N GLY A 64 -1.78 -11.84 -3.38
CA GLY A 64 -2.66 -12.03 -4.53
C GLY A 64 -3.09 -10.71 -5.14
N LEU A 65 -3.15 -10.67 -6.48
CA LEU A 65 -3.85 -9.62 -7.19
C LEU A 65 -5.35 -9.88 -7.03
N THR A 66 -6.04 -9.01 -6.31
CA THR A 66 -7.47 -9.18 -6.00
C THR A 66 -8.33 -8.73 -7.18
N HIS A 67 -8.06 -7.54 -7.71
CA HIS A 67 -8.76 -6.95 -8.84
C HIS A 67 -7.95 -5.80 -9.45
N THR A 68 -8.41 -5.34 -10.61
CA THR A 68 -7.89 -4.13 -11.26
C THR A 68 -9.03 -3.12 -11.41
N SER A 69 -8.70 -1.84 -11.26
CA SER A 69 -9.61 -0.73 -11.48
C SER A 69 -8.98 0.29 -12.44
N VAL A 70 -9.81 1.11 -13.06
CA VAL A 70 -9.34 2.20 -13.93
C VAL A 70 -9.58 3.51 -13.22
N GLU A 71 -8.48 4.19 -12.92
CA GLU A 71 -8.50 5.51 -12.30
C GLU A 71 -8.68 6.60 -13.36
N TYR A 72 -9.08 7.78 -12.90
CA TYR A 72 -9.23 8.94 -13.77
C TYR A 72 -7.93 9.22 -14.53
N GLY A 73 -8.03 9.45 -15.85
CA GLY A 73 -6.87 9.66 -16.71
C GLY A 73 -6.28 8.39 -17.33
N GLY A 74 -6.95 7.23 -17.20
CA GLY A 74 -6.54 6.00 -17.89
C GLY A 74 -5.38 5.26 -17.22
N ILE A 75 -5.13 5.55 -15.93
CA ILE A 75 -4.19 4.79 -15.10
C ILE A 75 -4.87 3.49 -14.68
N LEU A 76 -4.18 2.37 -14.81
CA LEU A 76 -4.64 1.08 -14.30
C LEU A 76 -4.16 0.93 -12.86
N ARG A 77 -5.08 0.75 -11.93
CA ARG A 77 -4.76 0.48 -10.54
C ARG A 77 -4.91 -1.01 -10.25
N TYR A 78 -3.83 -1.62 -9.79
CA TYR A 78 -3.76 -3.05 -9.46
C TYR A 78 -3.80 -3.22 -7.95
N HIS A 79 -4.84 -3.85 -7.42
CA HIS A 79 -5.07 -4.00 -5.99
C HIS A 79 -4.59 -5.35 -5.48
N PHE A 80 -3.68 -5.35 -4.53
CA PHE A 80 -3.07 -6.54 -3.96
C PHE A 80 -3.41 -6.70 -2.49
N SER A 81 -3.70 -7.94 -2.10
CA SER A 81 -3.51 -8.39 -0.74
C SER A 81 -2.04 -8.82 -0.60
N GLY A 82 -1.37 -8.38 0.46
CA GLY A 82 0.03 -8.68 0.76
C GLY A 82 0.18 -9.79 1.81
N GLN A 83 1.40 -10.31 1.94
CA GLN A 83 1.76 -11.14 3.09
C GLN A 83 1.90 -10.29 4.35
N GLU A 84 1.58 -10.87 5.49
CA GLU A 84 1.59 -10.16 6.77
C GLU A 84 2.57 -10.80 7.74
N VAL A 85 3.51 -9.99 8.22
CA VAL A 85 4.42 -10.38 9.30
C VAL A 85 3.83 -9.86 10.60
N LEU A 86 3.26 -10.75 11.40
CA LEU A 86 2.57 -10.41 12.65
C LEU A 86 3.53 -10.59 13.83
N PRO A 87 4.31 -9.58 14.28
CA PRO A 87 5.30 -9.75 15.36
C PRO A 87 4.71 -10.38 16.64
N ASN A 88 3.38 -10.30 16.80
CA ASN A 88 2.60 -11.12 17.71
C ASN A 88 1.27 -11.51 17.04
N TYR A 89 1.10 -12.77 16.61
CA TYR A 89 -0.12 -13.28 15.96
C TYR A 89 -1.42 -13.01 16.77
N SER A 90 -1.30 -12.72 18.07
CA SER A 90 -2.44 -12.40 18.94
C SER A 90 -3.15 -11.07 18.62
N ILE A 91 -2.57 -10.16 17.84
CA ILE A 91 -3.22 -8.89 17.49
C ILE A 91 -4.09 -9.09 16.24
N LYS A 92 -5.35 -9.48 16.47
CA LYS A 92 -6.34 -9.76 15.42
C LYS A 92 -6.56 -8.62 14.42
N GLU A 93 -6.31 -7.38 14.81
CA GLU A 93 -6.55 -6.19 13.97
C GLU A 93 -5.59 -6.03 12.80
N TYR A 94 -4.47 -6.77 12.78
CA TYR A 94 -3.52 -6.73 11.67
C TYR A 94 -3.77 -7.81 10.61
N VAL A 95 -4.64 -8.79 10.89
CA VAL A 95 -4.90 -9.96 10.04
C VAL A 95 -5.77 -9.59 8.84
N GLY A 96 -5.31 -9.88 7.63
CA GLY A 96 -6.00 -9.59 6.37
C GLY A 96 -6.10 -8.10 6.03
N LYS A 97 -5.18 -7.28 6.56
CA LYS A 97 -5.15 -5.82 6.46
C LYS A 97 -3.96 -5.27 5.69
N CYS A 98 -3.02 -6.09 5.23
CA CYS A 98 -1.99 -5.58 4.33
C CYS A 98 -2.54 -5.45 2.91
N LEU A 99 -3.20 -4.34 2.62
CA LEU A 99 -3.82 -4.06 1.32
C LEU A 99 -3.09 -2.91 0.65
N ILE A 100 -2.60 -3.13 -0.57
CA ILE A 100 -1.83 -2.16 -1.33
C ILE A 100 -2.35 -2.05 -2.76
N TYR A 101 -2.04 -0.96 -3.42
CA TYR A 101 -2.24 -0.84 -4.85
C TYR A 101 -0.97 -0.35 -5.57
N TYR A 102 -0.87 -0.69 -6.84
CA TYR A 102 0.08 -0.10 -7.78
C TYR A 102 -0.68 0.66 -8.86
N ASP A 103 -0.27 1.90 -9.12
CA ASP A 103 -0.71 2.67 -10.26
C ASP A 103 0.22 2.42 -11.44
N VAL A 104 -0.37 1.99 -12.54
CA VAL A 104 0.35 1.46 -13.70
C VAL A 104 -0.08 2.22 -14.95
N GLU A 105 0.91 2.61 -15.75
CA GLU A 105 0.67 3.22 -17.05
C GLU A 105 0.15 2.18 -18.04
N ALA A 106 -1.10 2.36 -18.51
CA ALA A 106 -1.83 1.34 -19.26
C ALA A 106 -1.14 0.81 -20.52
N ASN A 107 -0.35 1.66 -21.21
CA ASN A 107 0.29 1.29 -22.47
C ASN A 107 1.59 0.51 -22.26
N THR A 108 2.33 0.83 -21.20
CA THR A 108 3.67 0.29 -20.96
C THR A 108 3.71 -0.74 -19.84
N TYR A 109 2.64 -0.82 -19.04
CA TYR A 109 2.54 -1.65 -17.83
C TYR A 109 3.62 -1.34 -16.77
N ILE A 110 4.20 -0.15 -16.85
CA ILE A 110 5.20 0.34 -15.90
C ILE A 110 4.51 0.90 -14.66
N ILE A 111 4.96 0.45 -13.49
CA ILE A 111 4.52 0.95 -12.18
C ILE A 111 5.05 2.38 -11.99
N LYS A 112 4.14 3.33 -11.76
CA LYS A 112 4.45 4.76 -11.57
C LYS A 112 4.43 5.15 -10.10
N SER A 113 3.49 4.58 -9.34
CA SER A 113 3.32 4.82 -7.90
C SER A 113 2.69 3.61 -7.23
N TRP A 114 2.67 3.64 -5.90
CA TRP A 114 1.97 2.68 -5.05
C TRP A 114 1.29 3.41 -3.90
N GLY A 115 0.34 2.75 -3.26
CA GLY A 115 -0.29 3.22 -2.04
C GLY A 115 -0.90 2.07 -1.24
N PHE A 116 -1.60 2.42 -0.15
CA PHE A 116 -2.37 1.48 0.65
C PHE A 116 -3.85 1.63 0.33
N ASP A 117 -4.54 0.51 0.19
CA ASP A 117 -5.98 0.51 -0.08
C ASP A 117 -6.79 0.87 1.17
N ASP A 118 -7.94 1.49 0.92
CA ASP A 118 -8.93 1.78 1.96
C ASP A 118 -9.39 0.50 2.67
N GLY A 119 -9.62 0.60 3.98
CA GLY A 119 -10.00 -0.55 4.81
C GLY A 119 -8.84 -1.50 5.18
N GLY A 120 -7.63 -1.23 4.67
CA GLY A 120 -6.38 -1.84 5.10
C GLY A 120 -5.78 -1.20 6.36
N ASN A 121 -4.66 -1.75 6.81
CA ASN A 121 -3.84 -1.25 7.91
C ASN A 121 -2.37 -1.27 7.47
N PRO A 122 -1.80 -0.12 7.05
CA PRO A 122 -0.42 -0.08 6.56
C PRO A 122 0.65 -0.60 7.54
N LEU A 123 0.34 -0.66 8.84
CA LEU A 123 1.25 -1.19 9.86
C LEU A 123 1.31 -2.73 9.87
N SER A 124 0.36 -3.43 9.24
CA SER A 124 0.44 -4.89 9.05
C SER A 124 1.33 -5.28 7.89
N CYS A 125 1.61 -4.36 6.95
CA CYS A 125 2.52 -4.60 5.83
C CYS A 125 3.98 -4.47 6.26
N ARG A 126 4.74 -5.57 6.17
CA ARG A 126 6.14 -5.66 6.61
C ARG A 126 6.91 -6.63 5.73
N THR A 127 8.20 -6.37 5.57
CA THR A 127 9.13 -7.34 4.96
C THR A 127 9.86 -8.13 6.03
N TRP A 128 10.18 -9.37 5.69
CA TRP A 128 11.07 -10.18 6.53
C TRP A 128 12.54 -9.79 6.24
N PRO A 129 13.42 -9.71 7.25
CA PRO A 129 14.85 -9.44 7.05
C PRO A 129 15.57 -10.54 6.26
#